data_AF-A0AAE1XAT4-F1
#
_entry.id   AF-A0AAE1XAT4-F1
#
_cell.length_a   1.000
_cell.length_b   1.000
_cell.length_c   1.000
_cell.angle_alpha   90.00
_cell.angle_beta   90.00
_cell.angle_gamma   90.00
#
_symmetry.space_group_name_H-M   'P 1'
#
loop_
_entity.id
_entity.type
_entity.pdbx_description
1 polymer ?
#
loop_
_entity_poly.entity_id
_entity_poly.type
_entity_poly.pdbx_seq_one_letter_code
_entity_poly.pdbx_strand_id
1 'polypeptide(L)'
;MRWYGQKDFQKAPSTSFVVDGVKAGLKKSHGPLTFLKVYNAGHMVPMDQPKASLEMLTRMFYSESRDMILLLYGPRCIQLNITSNLLTLVADNPLPAKN
;
A
#
# COMPACT_ATOMS: atom_id res chain seq x y z
N MET A 1 10.54 25.30 12.97
CA MET A 1 11.55 24.22 12.94
C MET A 1 12.35 24.34 11.64
N ARG A 2 13.69 24.17 11.66
CA ARG A 2 14.54 24.14 10.47
C ARG A 2 15.16 22.75 10.36
N TRP A 3 15.02 22.10 9.19
CA TRP A 3 15.60 20.79 8.92
C TRP A 3 16.03 20.67 7.46
N TYR A 4 16.88 19.69 7.17
CA TYR A 4 17.36 19.40 5.82
C TYR A 4 16.20 18.92 4.94
N GLY A 5 15.96 19.60 3.81
CA GLY A 5 14.83 19.31 2.91
C GLY A 5 13.55 20.13 3.17
N GLN A 6 13.57 21.11 4.09
CA GLN A 6 12.41 21.98 4.34
C GLN A 6 11.96 22.76 3.10
N LYS A 7 12.89 23.32 2.33
CA LYS A 7 12.58 24.09 1.11
C LYS A 7 11.91 23.22 0.04
N ASP A 8 12.40 22.01 -0.11
CA ASP A 8 11.89 21.07 -1.11
C ASP A 8 10.55 20.50 -0.67
N PHE A 9 10.38 20.20 0.62
CA PHE A 9 9.09 19.87 1.19
C PHE A 9 8.08 21.01 0.96
N GLN A 10 8.45 22.28 1.14
CA GLN A 10 7.53 23.39 0.85
C GLN A 10 7.12 23.45 -0.64
N LYS A 11 8.03 23.14 -1.57
CA LYS A 11 7.75 23.09 -3.02
C LYS A 11 6.98 21.84 -3.46
N ALA A 12 7.03 20.75 -2.71
CA ALA A 12 6.41 19.49 -3.10
C ALA A 12 4.89 19.66 -3.33
N PRO A 13 4.32 19.04 -4.37
CA PRO A 13 2.90 19.13 -4.66
C PRO A 13 2.08 18.35 -3.61
N SER A 14 0.91 18.88 -3.28
CA SER A 14 -0.08 18.16 -2.47
C SER A 14 -0.91 17.25 -3.37
N THR A 15 -0.98 15.96 -3.05
CA THR A 15 -1.77 14.96 -3.77
C THR A 15 -2.99 14.55 -2.95
N SER A 16 -4.06 14.11 -3.61
CA SER A 16 -5.27 13.68 -2.92
C SER A 16 -5.04 12.34 -2.21
N PHE A 17 -5.42 12.28 -0.93
CA PHE A 17 -5.45 11.04 -0.16
C PHE A 17 -6.84 10.43 -0.28
N VAL A 18 -6.92 9.30 -0.96
CA VAL A 18 -8.15 8.55 -1.21
C VAL A 18 -8.10 7.23 -0.43
N VAL A 19 -9.20 6.94 0.24
CA VAL A 19 -9.47 5.71 1.00
C VAL A 19 -10.83 5.20 0.53
N ASP A 20 -10.90 3.95 0.10
CA ASP A 20 -12.13 3.31 -0.41
C ASP A 20 -12.86 4.13 -1.49
N GLY A 21 -12.12 4.79 -2.38
CA GLY A 21 -12.69 5.63 -3.45
C GLY A 21 -13.17 7.02 -2.99
N VAL A 22 -13.14 7.31 -1.68
CA VAL A 22 -13.54 8.60 -1.11
C VAL A 22 -12.31 9.45 -0.80
N LYS A 23 -12.40 10.75 -1.11
CA LYS A 23 -11.33 11.73 -0.82
C LYS A 23 -11.26 12.02 0.69
N ALA A 24 -10.45 11.24 1.39
CA ALA A 24 -10.23 11.34 2.84
C ALA A 24 -9.29 12.50 3.23
N GLY A 25 -8.52 13.07 2.30
CA GLY A 25 -7.64 14.19 2.64
C GLY A 25 -6.67 14.64 1.54
N LEU A 26 -5.62 15.34 1.97
CA LEU A 26 -4.47 15.73 1.16
C LEU A 26 -3.19 15.22 1.80
N LYS A 27 -2.32 14.60 1.00
CA LYS A 27 -0.98 14.19 1.43
C LYS A 27 0.08 15.00 0.70
N LYS A 28 1.18 15.29 1.38
CA LYS A 28 2.35 15.96 0.84
C LYS A 28 3.58 15.26 1.37
N SER A 29 4.40 14.72 0.48
CA SER A 29 5.55 13.89 0.82
C SER A 29 6.81 14.46 0.20
N HIS A 30 7.90 14.51 0.97
CA HIS A 30 9.23 14.82 0.47
C HIS A 30 10.28 14.00 1.24
N GLY A 31 10.98 13.12 0.53
CA GLY A 31 11.93 12.18 1.14
C GLY A 31 11.27 11.36 2.25
N PRO A 32 11.85 11.28 3.46
CA PRO A 32 11.31 10.49 4.56
C PRO A 32 10.11 11.14 5.28
N LEU A 33 9.79 12.41 4.97
CA LEU A 33 8.71 13.13 5.65
C LEU A 33 7.44 13.16 4.80
N THR A 34 6.36 12.62 5.35
CA THR A 34 5.02 12.72 4.77
C THR A 34 4.09 13.43 5.73
N PHE A 35 3.43 14.48 5.24
CA PHE A 35 2.38 15.20 5.94
C PHE A 35 1.02 14.84 5.35
N LEU A 36 0.09 14.44 6.21
CA LEU A 36 -1.27 14.08 5.82
C LEU A 36 -2.26 14.99 6.54
N LYS A 37 -3.07 15.70 5.76
CA LYS A 37 -4.22 16.46 6.22
C LYS A 37 -5.48 15.64 5.95
N VAL A 38 -6.05 15.06 7.00
CA VAL A 38 -7.33 14.34 6.93
C VAL A 38 -8.48 15.33 7.01
N TYR A 39 -9.49 15.17 6.16
CA TYR A 39 -10.70 16.00 6.19
C TYR A 39 -11.69 15.50 7.23
N ASN A 40 -12.53 16.40 7.74
CA ASN A 40 -13.58 16.09 8.71
C ASN A 40 -13.07 15.33 9.95
N ALA A 41 -11.86 15.68 10.40
CA ALA A 41 -11.25 15.17 11.61
C ALA A 41 -10.85 16.35 12.50
N GLY A 42 -11.14 16.22 13.80
CA GLY A 42 -10.73 17.14 14.84
C GLY A 42 -9.35 16.77 15.39
N HIS A 43 -9.16 17.00 16.69
CA HIS A 43 -7.91 16.66 17.37
C HIS A 43 -7.62 15.15 17.38
N MET A 44 -8.67 14.33 17.45
CA MET A 44 -8.56 12.87 17.51
C MET A 44 -8.96 12.24 16.19
N VAL A 45 -8.05 12.31 15.22
CA VAL A 45 -8.24 11.73 13.88
C VAL A 45 -8.70 10.27 13.89
N PRO A 46 -8.17 9.36 14.75
CA PRO A 46 -8.63 7.98 14.76
C PRO A 46 -10.07 7.80 15.28
N MET A 47 -10.56 8.72 16.11
CA MET A 47 -11.94 8.68 16.60
C MET A 47 -12.91 9.18 15.51
N ASP A 48 -12.56 10.29 14.86
CA ASP A 48 -13.43 10.93 13.87
C ASP A 48 -13.41 10.20 12.51
N GLN A 49 -12.25 9.66 12.12
CA GLN A 49 -12.01 9.03 10.82
C GLN A 49 -11.21 7.72 10.96
N PRO A 50 -11.78 6.68 11.60
CA PRO A 50 -11.06 5.43 11.93
C PRO A 50 -10.48 4.72 10.70
N LYS A 51 -11.21 4.73 9.58
CA LYS A 51 -10.75 4.13 8.32
C LYS A 51 -9.55 4.89 7.73
N ALA A 52 -9.60 6.22 7.73
CA ALA A 52 -8.53 7.05 7.20
C ALA A 52 -7.27 6.96 8.08
N SER A 53 -7.43 6.88 9.41
CA SER A 53 -6.29 6.71 10.32
C SER A 53 -5.63 5.35 10.17
N LEU A 54 -6.40 4.28 9.98
CA LEU A 54 -5.84 2.95 9.75
C LEU A 54 -5.07 2.94 8.44
N GLU A 55 -5.65 3.44 7.34
CA GLU A 55 -4.95 3.53 6.06
C GLU A 55 -3.69 4.40 6.12
N MET A 56 -3.70 5.47 6.90
CA MET A 56 -2.50 6.27 7.15
C MET A 56 -1.40 5.42 7.81
N LEU A 57 -1.71 4.75 8.93
CA LEU A 57 -0.75 3.92 9.67
C LEU A 57 -0.25 2.75 8.83
N THR A 58 -1.18 2.05 8.17
CA THR A 58 -0.86 0.94 7.26
C THR A 58 0.09 1.43 6.17
N ARG A 59 -0.17 2.58 5.53
CA ARG A 59 0.74 3.11 4.51
C ARG A 59 2.07 3.58 5.11
N MET A 60 2.11 4.09 6.34
CA MET A 60 3.38 4.47 6.97
C MET A 60 4.28 3.27 7.29
N PHE A 61 3.71 2.18 7.80
CA PHE A 61 4.49 1.00 8.20
C PHE A 61 4.75 0.03 7.05
N TYR A 62 3.82 -0.07 6.11
CA TYR A 62 3.93 -1.01 5.00
C TYR A 62 4.34 -0.33 3.68
N SER A 63 4.63 0.98 3.65
CA SER A 63 5.25 1.59 2.47
C SER A 63 6.74 1.31 2.41
N GLU A 64 7.09 0.12 1.95
CA GLU A 64 8.31 -0.05 1.15
C GLU A 64 8.22 -1.15 0.08
N SER A 65 7.15 -1.95 0.04
CA SER A 65 6.97 -2.90 -1.07
C SER A 65 5.50 -3.24 -1.18
N ARG A 66 4.82 -2.66 -2.17
CA ARG A 66 3.61 -3.27 -2.74
C ARG A 66 3.98 -4.37 -3.73
N ASP A 67 5.10 -5.06 -3.51
CA ASP A 67 5.23 -6.43 -3.97
C ASP A 67 4.43 -7.27 -2.99
N MET A 68 3.13 -7.36 -3.28
CA MET A 68 2.41 -8.61 -3.17
C MET A 68 2.80 -9.44 -1.94
N ILE A 69 2.25 -9.10 -0.77
CA ILE A 69 1.86 -10.16 0.16
C ILE A 69 0.68 -10.88 -0.51
N LEU A 70 0.98 -11.66 -1.55
CA LEU A 70 0.41 -12.99 -1.65
C LEU A 70 0.64 -13.57 -0.28
N LEU A 71 -0.45 -13.94 0.39
CA LEU A 71 -0.41 -14.86 1.50
C LEU A 71 0.60 -15.94 1.10
N LEU A 72 1.73 -16.02 1.82
CA LEU A 72 2.68 -17.10 1.67
C LEU A 72 1.97 -18.38 2.11
N TYR A 73 1.17 -18.94 1.21
CA TYR A 73 1.01 -20.38 1.09
C TYR A 73 2.13 -20.88 0.19
N GLY A 74 3.37 -20.75 0.66
CA GLY A 74 4.55 -21.44 0.11
C GLY A 74 4.93 -21.16 -1.36
N PRO A 75 6.04 -21.73 -1.83
CA PRO A 75 6.61 -21.45 -3.15
C PRO A 75 5.92 -22.24 -4.29
N ARG A 76 4.59 -22.41 -4.23
CA ARG A 76 3.85 -23.12 -5.28
C ARG A 76 2.71 -22.26 -5.81
N CYS A 77 2.99 -21.52 -6.88
CA CYS A 77 1.95 -20.99 -7.75
C CYS A 77 1.23 -22.17 -8.42
N ILE A 78 0.13 -22.63 -7.82
CA ILE A 78 -0.78 -23.56 -8.50
C ILE A 78 -1.69 -22.67 -9.35
N GLN A 79 -1.49 -22.73 -10.66
CA GLN A 79 -2.36 -22.05 -11.61
C GLN A 79 -3.63 -22.90 -11.77
N LEU A 80 -4.65 -22.62 -10.97
CA LEU A 80 -5.95 -23.29 -11.08
C LEU A 80 -6.69 -22.73 -12.31
N ASN A 81 -6.64 -23.47 -13.42
CA ASN A 81 -7.43 -23.18 -14.60
C ASN A 81 -8.78 -23.90 -14.47
N ILE A 82 -9.86 -23.15 -14.27
CA ILE A 82 -11.22 -23.74 -14.21
C ILE A 82 -11.77 -23.80 -15.63
N THR A 83 -11.55 -24.91 -16.31
CA THR A 83 -12.39 -25.33 -17.44
C THR A 83 -13.25 -26.49 -16.97
N SER A 84 -14.52 -26.17 -16.71
CA SER A 84 -15.64 -27.10 -16.57
C SER A 84 -15.33 -28.48 -15.98
N ASN A 85 -15.49 -28.55 -14.66
CA ASN A 85 -15.93 -29.75 -13.93
C ASN A 85 -14.98 -30.93 -13.67
N LEU A 86 -13.65 -30.77 -13.74
CA LEU A 86 -12.73 -31.73 -13.10
C LEU A 86 -11.38 -31.07 -12.75
N LEU A 87 -11.02 -31.03 -11.45
CA LEU A 87 -9.69 -30.60 -11.00
C LEU A 87 -8.68 -31.72 -11.31
N THR A 88 -7.80 -31.50 -12.28
CA THR A 88 -6.66 -32.39 -12.52
C THR A 88 -5.39 -31.64 -12.11
N LEU A 89 -4.70 -32.14 -11.07
CA LEU A 89 -3.40 -31.61 -10.63
C LEU A 89 -2.33 -32.11 -11.60
N VAL A 90 -1.88 -31.26 -12.52
CA VAL A 90 -0.64 -31.49 -13.27
C VAL A 90 0.51 -30.90 -12.45
N ALA A 91 1.43 -31.74 -11.99
CA ALA A 91 2.65 -31.28 -11.36
C ALA A 91 3.62 -30.81 -12.46
N ASP A 92 3.95 -29.53 -12.47
CA ASP A 92 4.93 -28.98 -13.41
C ASP A 92 6.34 -29.56 -13.10
N ASN A 93 6.98 -30.07 -14.15
CA ASN A 93 8.35 -30.58 -14.12
C ASN A 93 9.35 -29.48 -13.69
N PRO A 94 10.47 -29.85 -13.02
CA PRO A 94 11.48 -28.88 -12.60
C PRO A 94 12.15 -28.20 -13.80
N LEU A 95 12.29 -26.86 -13.71
CA LEU A 95 12.93 -26.01 -14.71
C LEU A 95 14.40 -26.41 -14.95
N PRO A 96 14.90 -26.35 -16.20
CA PRO A 96 16.29 -26.70 -16.51
C PRO A 96 17.27 -25.67 -15.92
N ALA A 97 18.37 -26.17 -15.35
CA ALA A 97 19.47 -25.38 -14.83
C ALA A 97 20.07 -24.50 -15.95
N LYS A 98 20.25 -23.21 -15.66
CA LYS A 98 20.95 -22.28 -16.55
C LYS A 98 22.46 -22.58 -16.49
N ASN A 99 23.06 -22.84 -17.66
CA ASN A 99 24.51 -22.83 -17.88
C ASN A 99 25.09 -21.42 -17.72
#